data_AF-Q7N9Q0-F1
#
_entry.id   AF-Q7N9Q0-F1
#
_cell.length_a   1.000
_cell.length_b   1.000
_cell.length_c   1.000
_cell.angle_alpha   90.00
_cell.angle_beta   90.00
_cell.angle_gamma   90.00
#
_symmetry.space_group_name_H-M   'P 1'
#
loop_
_entity.id
_entity.type
_entity.pdbx_description
1 polymer ?
#
loop_
_entity_poly.entity_id
_entity_poly.type
_entity_poly.pdbx_seq_one_letter_code
_entity_poly.pdbx_strand_id
1 'polypeptide(L)'
;MTYHSRAKYVLLFMMLIGWTIGCVTTFPVQAKDPNTNRTINFRGMLLPPTCVLSVNGSSFADFYNYYIAPVYASELRNSKYIARDPLELNFMFSDCDLGESRPALYIWSDVPAITDPELFMPDAKFNSTKGVGVRLFDEGTNKFVEVRNETDPYRVDLSDSVKGNGGKLEGAMRRFRAYVGGLGDTNNPVTCKTGSNSINVLCGGVADVNIHFEFVYQ
;
A
#
# COMPACT_ATOMS: atom_id res chain seq x y z
N MET A 1 18.91 74.42 73.94
CA MET A 1 18.17 73.42 73.14
C MET A 1 17.15 74.20 72.34
N THR A 2 17.07 74.17 71.02
CA THR A 2 17.23 73.01 70.13
C THR A 2 17.66 73.50 68.75
N TYR A 3 18.37 72.61 68.08
CA TYR A 3 19.10 72.75 66.82
C TYR A 3 18.14 72.54 65.64
N HIS A 4 18.10 73.43 64.65
CA HIS A 4 17.43 73.17 63.37
C HIS A 4 18.42 73.28 62.20
N SER A 5 19.10 72.16 61.99
CA SER A 5 19.54 71.54 60.74
C SER A 5 19.51 72.40 59.46
N ARG A 6 20.70 72.82 59.00
CA ARG A 6 20.98 73.22 57.61
C ARG A 6 21.35 72.03 56.70
N ALA A 7 20.90 70.81 57.03
CA ALA A 7 21.10 69.62 56.21
C ALA A 7 20.07 69.46 55.07
N LYS A 8 19.52 70.56 54.55
CA LYS A 8 18.51 70.53 53.47
C LYS A 8 19.01 70.94 52.08
N TYR A 9 20.22 71.49 51.97
CA TYR A 9 20.74 71.99 50.68
C TYR A 9 21.94 71.23 50.11
N VAL A 10 22.59 70.35 50.88
CA VAL A 10 23.72 69.54 50.39
C VAL A 10 23.25 68.24 49.72
N LEU A 11 22.14 67.66 50.20
CA LEU A 11 21.54 66.45 49.62
C LEU A 11 20.86 66.70 48.25
N LEU A 12 20.37 67.93 48.02
CA LEU A 12 19.68 68.27 46.77
C LEU A 12 20.64 68.46 45.59
N PHE A 13 21.86 68.95 45.85
CA PHE A 13 22.88 69.10 44.80
C PHE A 13 23.61 67.79 44.46
N MET A 14 23.69 66.82 45.39
CA MET A 14 24.30 65.51 45.11
C MET A 14 23.36 64.50 44.43
N MET A 15 22.03 64.70 44.47
CA MET A 15 21.08 63.81 43.76
C MET A 15 20.73 64.26 42.33
N LEU A 16 20.96 65.52 41.95
CA LEU A 16 20.64 66.03 40.60
C LEU A 16 21.77 65.81 39.57
N ILE A 17 22.96 65.37 40.00
CA ILE A 17 24.09 65.02 39.12
C ILE A 17 24.19 63.48 38.94
N GLY A 18 23.34 62.72 39.62
CA GLY A 18 23.40 61.25 39.69
C GLY A 18 22.45 60.49 38.76
N TRP A 19 21.61 61.16 37.96
CA TRP A 19 20.61 60.51 37.09
C TRP A 19 20.55 61.20 35.73
N THR A 20 21.34 60.71 34.76
CA THR A 20 21.00 60.71 33.32
C THR A 20 22.07 60.02 32.45
N ILE A 21 23.27 59.73 32.97
CA ILE A 21 24.26 58.94 32.24
C ILE A 21 24.19 57.49 32.72
N GLY A 22 23.65 56.62 31.88
CA GLY A 22 23.49 55.20 32.18
C GLY A 22 22.06 54.71 32.06
N CYS A 23 21.29 55.27 31.12
CA CYS A 23 20.24 54.47 30.50
C CYS A 23 20.96 53.28 29.84
N VAL A 24 21.08 52.17 30.57
CA VAL A 24 21.45 50.86 30.03
C VAL A 24 20.27 50.40 29.19
N THR A 25 20.11 51.11 28.09
CA THR A 25 19.45 50.60 26.90
C THR A 25 20.41 49.54 26.41
N THR A 26 20.16 48.30 26.82
CA THR A 26 20.55 47.15 26.01
C THR A 26 19.78 47.25 24.70
N PHE A 27 20.18 48.19 23.85
CA PHE A 27 19.86 48.13 22.44
C PHE A 27 20.47 46.82 21.95
N PRO A 28 19.70 45.90 21.35
CA PRO A 28 20.31 44.81 20.63
C PRO A 28 21.11 45.45 19.48
N VAL A 29 22.41 45.63 19.67
CA VAL A 29 23.33 45.98 18.59
C VAL A 29 23.42 44.72 17.74
N GLN A 30 22.49 44.56 16.80
CA GLN A 30 22.67 43.60 15.74
C GLN A 30 23.90 44.05 14.96
N ALA A 31 25.02 43.37 15.16
CA ALA A 31 26.22 43.56 14.37
C ALA A 31 25.90 43.18 12.91
N LYS A 32 25.39 44.15 12.14
CA LYS A 32 25.32 44.11 10.69
C LYS A 32 26.72 44.43 10.18
N ASP A 33 27.56 43.39 10.12
CA ASP A 33 28.85 43.47 9.47
C ASP A 33 28.63 43.54 7.94
N PRO A 34 29.07 44.62 7.25
CA PRO A 34 28.91 44.77 5.80
C PRO A 34 29.62 43.68 4.98
N ASN A 35 30.58 42.97 5.57
CA ASN A 35 31.41 41.97 4.89
C ASN A 35 31.01 40.52 5.23
N THR A 36 30.01 40.31 6.08
CA THR A 36 29.61 38.96 6.52
C THR A 36 28.21 38.63 6.02
N ASN A 37 28.12 37.78 5.01
CA ASN A 37 26.85 37.25 4.50
C ASN A 37 26.30 36.19 5.48
N ARG A 38 25.23 36.52 6.22
CA ARG A 38 24.58 35.61 7.17
C ARG A 38 23.38 34.93 6.52
N THR A 39 23.64 33.87 5.76
CA THR A 39 22.61 33.05 5.12
C THR A 39 22.28 31.84 6.00
N ILE A 40 20.99 31.65 6.31
CA ILE A 40 20.48 30.39 6.85
C ILE A 40 19.98 29.58 5.66
N ASN A 41 20.69 28.51 5.33
CA ASN A 41 20.33 27.63 4.22
C ASN A 41 19.49 26.47 4.76
N PHE A 42 18.22 26.42 4.38
CA PHE A 42 17.37 25.28 4.61
C PHE A 42 17.53 24.30 3.45
N ARG A 43 17.93 23.06 3.76
CA ARG A 43 17.99 21.96 2.81
C ARG A 43 17.10 20.84 3.34
N GLY A 44 16.10 20.48 2.54
CA GLY A 44 15.21 19.36 2.80
C GLY A 44 14.96 18.60 1.51
N MET A 45 14.53 17.35 1.64
CA MET A 45 14.06 16.53 0.53
C MET A 45 12.59 16.25 0.77
N LEU A 46 11.73 16.71 -0.15
CA LEU A 46 10.33 16.31 -0.18
C LEU A 46 10.27 15.01 -0.97
N LEU A 47 9.86 13.93 -0.30
CA LEU A 47 9.53 12.69 -0.98
C LEU A 47 8.13 12.85 -1.59
N PRO A 48 7.89 12.32 -2.81
CA PRO A 48 6.55 12.28 -3.35
C PRO A 48 5.64 11.46 -2.41
N PRO A 49 4.36 11.83 -2.27
CA PRO A 49 3.43 11.03 -1.50
C PRO A 49 3.32 9.63 -2.11
N THR A 50 3.52 8.60 -1.29
CA THR A 50 3.36 7.20 -1.69
C THR A 50 2.09 6.64 -1.04
N CYS A 51 1.30 5.88 -1.79
CA CYS A 51 0.21 5.10 -1.24
C CYS A 51 0.73 3.98 -0.34
N VAL A 52 0.07 3.76 0.79
CA VAL A 52 0.24 2.56 1.60
C VAL A 52 -0.76 1.51 1.10
N LEU A 53 -0.25 0.37 0.62
CA LEU A 53 -1.05 -0.80 0.31
C LEU A 53 -1.12 -1.74 1.52
N SER A 54 -2.31 -2.23 1.80
CA SER A 54 -2.53 -3.31 2.77
C SER A 54 -3.49 -4.34 2.19
N VAL A 55 -3.29 -5.61 2.55
CA VAL A 55 -4.22 -6.70 2.26
C VAL A 55 -4.71 -7.27 3.57
N ASN A 56 -6.04 -7.32 3.74
CA ASN A 56 -6.67 -7.79 4.98
C ASN A 56 -6.14 -7.08 6.25
N GLY A 57 -5.83 -5.79 6.13
CA GLY A 57 -5.31 -4.97 7.22
C GLY A 57 -3.83 -5.18 7.54
N SER A 58 -3.12 -6.05 6.81
CA SER A 58 -1.68 -6.24 6.94
C SER A 58 -0.95 -5.50 5.82
N SER A 59 -0.02 -4.63 6.18
CA SER A 59 0.96 -4.07 5.24
C SER A 59 2.18 -4.98 5.16
N PHE A 60 2.61 -5.30 3.94
CA PHE A 60 3.77 -6.17 3.68
C PHE A 60 4.61 -5.54 2.57
N ALA A 61 5.92 -5.77 2.63
CA ALA A 61 6.86 -5.21 1.66
C ALA A 61 7.03 -6.11 0.42
N ASP A 62 6.97 -7.43 0.60
CA ASP A 62 7.29 -8.39 -0.47
C ASP A 62 6.17 -9.42 -0.72
N PHE A 63 5.79 -10.22 0.30
CA PHE A 63 4.89 -11.37 0.09
C PHE A 63 3.73 -11.44 1.08
N TYR A 64 2.58 -11.84 0.57
CA TYR A 64 1.41 -12.24 1.36
C TYR A 64 1.16 -13.74 1.16
N ASN A 65 1.50 -14.54 2.17
CA ASN A 65 1.34 -16.00 2.11
C ASN A 65 0.09 -16.43 2.86
N TYR A 66 -0.71 -17.30 2.26
CA TYR A 66 -1.89 -17.89 2.89
C TYR A 66 -1.97 -19.38 2.62
N TYR A 67 -2.30 -20.16 3.65
CA TYR A 67 -2.50 -21.60 3.56
C TYR A 67 -3.98 -21.92 3.49
N ILE A 68 -4.42 -22.50 2.37
CA ILE A 68 -5.78 -23.01 2.22
C ILE A 68 -5.84 -24.42 2.82
N ALA A 69 -6.91 -24.71 3.56
CA ALA A 69 -7.13 -26.05 4.11
C ALA A 69 -7.18 -27.11 3.01
N PRO A 70 -6.71 -28.35 3.26
CA PRO A 70 -6.77 -29.42 2.27
C PRO A 70 -8.20 -29.67 1.79
N VAL A 71 -8.35 -29.87 0.49
CA VAL A 71 -9.62 -30.20 -0.16
C VAL A 71 -9.48 -31.50 -0.97
N TYR A 72 -10.59 -32.20 -1.18
CA TYR A 72 -10.55 -33.40 -2.00
C TYR A 72 -10.62 -33.06 -3.47
N ALA A 73 -9.67 -33.58 -4.26
CA ALA A 73 -9.68 -33.42 -5.70
C ALA A 73 -11.01 -33.89 -6.34
N SER A 74 -11.70 -34.88 -5.76
CA SER A 74 -13.01 -35.33 -6.26
C SER A 74 -14.09 -34.25 -6.25
N GLU A 75 -13.97 -33.21 -5.42
CA GLU A 75 -14.92 -32.09 -5.36
C GLU A 75 -14.83 -31.19 -6.60
N LEU A 76 -13.65 -31.15 -7.22
CA LEU A 76 -13.37 -30.43 -8.46
C LEU A 76 -13.60 -31.28 -9.71
N ARG A 77 -14.07 -32.53 -9.56
CA ARG A 77 -14.32 -33.42 -10.71
C ARG A 77 -15.32 -32.83 -11.70
N ASN A 78 -16.42 -32.29 -11.17
CA ASN A 78 -17.55 -31.74 -11.93
C ASN A 78 -17.75 -30.24 -11.69
N SER A 79 -16.77 -29.58 -11.06
CA SER A 79 -16.86 -28.18 -10.67
C SER A 79 -15.56 -27.47 -10.98
N LYS A 80 -15.69 -26.22 -11.45
CA LYS A 80 -14.57 -25.33 -11.73
C LYS A 80 -13.88 -24.84 -10.46
N TYR A 81 -14.60 -24.76 -9.35
CA TYR A 81 -14.09 -24.32 -8.06
C TYR A 81 -14.92 -24.83 -6.90
N ILE A 82 -14.34 -24.77 -5.70
CA ILE A 82 -15.04 -25.07 -4.44
C ILE A 82 -15.54 -23.75 -3.87
N ALA A 83 -16.86 -23.56 -3.80
CA ALA A 83 -17.46 -22.28 -3.42
C ALA A 83 -17.46 -22.01 -1.89
N ARG A 84 -17.25 -23.03 -1.06
CA ARG A 84 -17.19 -22.86 0.39
C ARG A 84 -15.84 -22.25 0.80
N ASP A 85 -15.87 -21.42 1.84
CA ASP A 85 -14.71 -20.88 2.53
C ASP A 85 -13.65 -20.21 1.61
N PRO A 86 -14.04 -19.22 0.77
CA PRO A 86 -13.06 -18.47 0.00
C PRO A 86 -12.07 -17.73 0.89
N LEU A 87 -10.84 -17.59 0.41
CA LEU A 87 -9.92 -16.59 0.95
C LEU A 87 -10.37 -15.21 0.46
N GLU A 88 -10.80 -14.38 1.38
CA GLU A 88 -11.07 -12.97 1.10
C GLU A 88 -9.75 -12.20 1.01
N LEU A 89 -9.59 -11.41 -0.05
CA LEU A 89 -8.45 -10.51 -0.25
C LEU A 89 -8.98 -9.09 -0.34
N ASN A 90 -8.89 -8.36 0.77
CA ASN A 90 -9.33 -6.97 0.87
C ASN A 90 -8.12 -6.05 0.67
N PHE A 91 -7.93 -5.56 -0.56
CA PHE A 91 -6.91 -4.57 -0.88
C PHE A 91 -7.42 -3.20 -0.45
N MET A 92 -6.70 -2.57 0.47
CA MET A 92 -6.99 -1.24 0.96
C MET A 92 -5.79 -0.34 0.71
N PHE A 93 -6.06 0.79 0.06
CA PHE A 93 -5.11 1.85 -0.22
C PHE A 93 -5.36 3.03 0.72
N SER A 94 -4.34 3.44 1.46
CA SER A 94 -4.40 4.56 2.41
C SER A 94 -3.26 5.55 2.18
N ASP A 95 -3.44 6.76 2.72
CA ASP A 95 -2.46 7.86 2.66
C ASP A 95 -2.02 8.23 1.24
N CYS A 96 -2.91 8.02 0.27
CA CYS A 96 -2.68 8.33 -1.13
C CYS A 96 -2.98 9.80 -1.44
N ASP A 97 -1.98 10.52 -1.93
CA ASP A 97 -2.14 11.80 -2.59
C ASP A 97 -1.72 11.64 -4.07
N LEU A 98 -2.72 11.39 -4.92
CA LEU A 98 -2.53 11.04 -6.32
C LEU A 98 -2.56 12.25 -7.25
N GLY A 99 -2.90 13.46 -6.80
CA GLY A 99 -3.07 14.61 -7.69
C GLY A 99 -4.05 14.34 -8.84
N GLU A 100 -3.58 14.36 -10.09
CA GLU A 100 -4.38 14.01 -11.29
C GLU A 100 -4.21 12.56 -11.74
N SER A 101 -3.41 11.77 -11.01
CA SER A 101 -3.02 10.43 -11.41
C SER A 101 -4.19 9.44 -11.41
N ARG A 102 -4.14 8.48 -12.34
CA ARG A 102 -5.17 7.43 -12.45
C ARG A 102 -4.68 6.11 -11.87
N PRO A 103 -5.14 5.72 -10.67
CA PRO A 103 -4.69 4.49 -10.03
C PRO A 103 -5.26 3.25 -10.72
N ALA A 104 -4.44 2.21 -10.81
CA ALA A 104 -4.83 0.90 -11.29
C ALA A 104 -4.14 -0.19 -10.46
N LEU A 105 -4.81 -1.35 -10.36
CA LEU A 105 -4.22 -2.59 -9.84
C LEU A 105 -4.06 -3.56 -11.00
N TYR A 106 -2.82 -3.97 -11.26
CA TYR A 106 -2.47 -4.97 -12.26
C TYR A 106 -2.30 -6.33 -11.60
N ILE A 107 -2.79 -7.37 -12.27
CA ILE A 107 -2.74 -8.75 -11.78
C ILE A 107 -2.19 -9.64 -12.89
N TRP A 108 -1.19 -10.48 -12.56
CA TRP A 108 -0.60 -11.41 -13.52
C TRP A 108 -0.02 -12.65 -12.84
N SER A 109 0.44 -13.60 -13.66
CA SER A 109 1.16 -14.79 -13.23
C SER A 109 2.35 -15.06 -14.14
N ASP A 110 3.39 -15.66 -13.57
CA ASP A 110 4.53 -16.19 -14.34
C ASP A 110 4.14 -17.46 -15.11
N VAL A 111 3.10 -18.17 -14.63
CA VAL A 111 2.58 -19.38 -15.24
C VAL A 111 1.45 -19.00 -16.21
N PRO A 112 1.60 -19.26 -17.53
CA PRO A 112 0.56 -18.93 -18.49
C PRO A 112 -0.68 -19.81 -18.28
N ALA A 113 -1.84 -19.29 -18.68
CA ALA A 113 -3.05 -20.11 -18.81
C ALA A 113 -2.79 -21.30 -19.73
N ILE A 114 -3.24 -22.49 -19.32
CA ILE A 114 -3.08 -23.73 -20.12
C ILE A 114 -4.37 -24.02 -20.88
N THR A 115 -5.38 -24.53 -20.18
CA THR A 115 -6.69 -24.92 -20.75
C THR A 115 -7.85 -24.11 -20.24
N ASP A 116 -7.71 -23.50 -19.05
CA ASP A 116 -8.71 -22.67 -18.43
C ASP A 116 -8.12 -21.26 -18.22
N PRO A 117 -8.65 -20.21 -18.88
CA PRO A 117 -8.09 -18.86 -18.82
C PRO A 117 -8.31 -18.18 -17.48
N GLU A 118 -9.12 -18.73 -16.57
CA GLU A 118 -9.42 -18.12 -15.27
C GLU A 118 -8.72 -18.86 -14.11
N LEU A 119 -7.92 -19.89 -14.40
CA LEU A 119 -7.29 -20.75 -13.40
C LEU A 119 -5.79 -20.46 -13.28
N PHE A 120 -5.42 -19.79 -12.19
CA PHE A 120 -4.02 -19.56 -11.82
C PHE A 120 -3.41 -20.88 -11.35
N MET A 121 -2.53 -21.44 -12.18
CA MET A 121 -1.90 -22.73 -11.95
C MET A 121 -0.56 -22.56 -11.23
N PRO A 122 -0.17 -23.52 -10.39
CA PRO A 122 1.13 -23.50 -9.72
C PRO A 122 2.27 -23.78 -10.72
N ASP A 123 3.47 -23.27 -10.44
CA ASP A 123 4.67 -23.59 -11.23
C ASP A 123 4.94 -25.10 -11.13
N ALA A 124 5.18 -25.74 -12.28
CA ALA A 124 5.48 -27.16 -12.38
C ALA A 124 6.66 -27.61 -11.50
N LYS A 125 7.60 -26.72 -11.15
CA LYS A 125 8.76 -27.03 -10.30
C LYS A 125 8.41 -27.25 -8.84
N PHE A 126 7.35 -26.61 -8.35
CA PHE A 126 6.95 -26.64 -6.92
C PHE A 126 5.59 -27.31 -6.72
N ASN A 127 5.13 -28.03 -7.73
CA ASN A 127 3.80 -28.58 -7.80
C ASN A 127 3.82 -30.12 -7.94
N SER A 128 3.04 -30.80 -7.09
CA SER A 128 2.74 -32.23 -7.24
C SER A 128 1.29 -32.53 -7.58
N THR A 129 0.40 -31.52 -7.50
CA THR A 129 -0.98 -31.64 -7.98
C THR A 129 -1.05 -31.53 -9.50
N LYS A 130 -2.16 -31.97 -10.10
CA LYS A 130 -2.44 -31.72 -11.53
C LYS A 130 -3.85 -31.17 -11.69
N GLY A 131 -3.98 -30.15 -12.52
CA GLY A 131 -5.25 -29.52 -12.87
C GLY A 131 -5.99 -28.87 -11.70
N VAL A 132 -5.25 -28.45 -10.66
CA VAL A 132 -5.75 -27.70 -9.50
C VAL A 132 -4.94 -26.41 -9.41
N GLY A 133 -5.61 -25.32 -9.06
CA GLY A 133 -5.02 -24.00 -8.91
C GLY A 133 -5.94 -23.07 -8.11
N VAL A 134 -5.81 -21.78 -8.33
CA VAL A 134 -6.66 -20.76 -7.70
C VAL A 134 -7.49 -20.04 -8.76
N ARG A 135 -8.76 -19.80 -8.46
CA ARG A 135 -9.63 -18.90 -9.23
C ARG A 135 -9.85 -17.64 -8.40
N LEU A 136 -9.55 -16.48 -8.98
CA LEU A 136 -9.69 -15.20 -8.30
C LEU A 136 -10.94 -14.50 -8.81
N PHE A 137 -11.94 -14.36 -7.95
CA PHE A 137 -13.19 -13.66 -8.27
C PHE A 137 -13.11 -12.20 -7.87
N ASP A 138 -13.33 -11.31 -8.82
CA ASP A 138 -13.34 -9.87 -8.62
C ASP A 138 -14.76 -9.38 -8.33
N GLU A 139 -15.01 -8.98 -7.08
CA GLU A 139 -16.35 -8.52 -6.66
C GLU A 139 -16.79 -7.25 -7.38
N GLY A 140 -15.85 -6.41 -7.82
CA GLY A 140 -16.19 -5.14 -8.46
C GLY A 140 -16.68 -5.31 -9.90
N THR A 141 -16.28 -6.37 -10.60
CA THR A 141 -16.76 -6.70 -11.95
C THR A 141 -17.71 -7.90 -11.99
N ASN A 142 -17.85 -8.63 -10.86
CA ASN A 142 -18.63 -9.86 -10.74
C ASN A 142 -18.17 -10.94 -11.75
N LYS A 143 -16.85 -11.04 -11.96
CA LYS A 143 -16.22 -11.97 -12.91
C LYS A 143 -14.96 -12.59 -12.31
N PHE A 144 -14.56 -13.74 -12.83
CA PHE A 144 -13.24 -14.28 -12.53
C PHE A 144 -12.16 -13.52 -13.31
N VAL A 145 -11.01 -13.34 -12.66
CA VAL A 145 -9.83 -12.69 -13.25
C VAL A 145 -9.21 -13.67 -14.24
N GLU A 146 -8.97 -13.18 -15.45
CA GLU A 146 -8.25 -13.93 -16.47
C GLU A 146 -6.75 -13.95 -16.13
N VAL A 147 -6.12 -15.11 -16.29
CA VAL A 147 -4.69 -15.30 -16.15
C VAL A 147 -3.99 -14.60 -17.31
N ARG A 148 -3.18 -13.63 -16.95
CA ARG A 148 -2.40 -12.78 -17.84
C ARG A 148 -0.92 -12.82 -17.45
N ASN A 149 -0.05 -12.46 -18.38
CA ASN A 149 1.39 -12.34 -18.11
C ASN A 149 1.76 -10.88 -17.78
N GLU A 150 3.00 -10.65 -17.36
CA GLU A 150 3.50 -9.32 -16.97
C GLU A 150 3.44 -8.29 -18.10
N THR A 151 3.56 -8.72 -19.37
CA THR A 151 3.56 -7.80 -20.52
C THR A 151 2.16 -7.33 -20.95
N ASP A 152 1.11 -8.05 -20.54
CA ASP A 152 -0.30 -7.73 -20.81
C ASP A 152 -1.15 -8.06 -19.57
N PRO A 153 -0.91 -7.41 -18.41
CA PRO A 153 -1.50 -7.82 -17.14
C PRO A 153 -3.00 -7.47 -17.08
N TYR A 154 -3.75 -8.22 -16.27
CA TYR A 154 -5.16 -7.92 -16.04
C TYR A 154 -5.28 -6.60 -15.27
N ARG A 155 -5.91 -5.59 -15.89
CA ARG A 155 -6.04 -4.24 -15.33
C ARG A 155 -7.36 -4.05 -14.60
N VAL A 156 -7.29 -3.68 -13.33
CA VAL A 156 -8.41 -3.18 -12.54
C VAL A 156 -8.28 -1.67 -12.41
N ASP A 157 -9.24 -0.93 -12.99
CA ASP A 157 -9.30 0.52 -12.83
C ASP A 157 -9.79 0.88 -11.42
N LEU A 158 -9.06 1.75 -10.74
CA LEU A 158 -9.40 2.24 -9.40
C LEU A 158 -9.80 3.72 -9.41
N SER A 159 -9.89 4.35 -10.58
CA SER A 159 -10.20 5.78 -10.73
C SER A 159 -11.52 6.18 -10.10
N ASP A 160 -12.54 5.32 -10.17
CA ASP A 160 -13.86 5.55 -9.55
C ASP A 160 -13.80 5.63 -8.02
N SER A 161 -12.72 5.16 -7.41
CA SER A 161 -12.51 5.21 -5.96
C SER A 161 -11.78 6.48 -5.50
N VAL A 162 -11.29 7.32 -6.43
CA VAL A 162 -10.67 8.61 -6.12
C VAL A 162 -11.76 9.63 -5.78
N LYS A 163 -11.67 10.29 -4.63
CA LYS A 163 -12.69 11.26 -4.18
C LYS A 163 -12.07 12.64 -3.91
N GLY A 164 -12.81 13.69 -4.27
CA GLY A 164 -12.49 15.08 -3.97
C GLY A 164 -11.58 15.78 -4.99
N ASN A 165 -11.59 17.11 -4.95
CA ASN A 165 -10.74 17.97 -5.79
C ASN A 165 -9.33 18.00 -5.20
N GLY A 166 -8.52 16.99 -5.55
CA GLY A 166 -7.15 16.84 -5.08
C GLY A 166 -6.57 15.43 -5.14
N GLY A 167 -7.25 14.46 -5.73
CA GLY A 167 -6.65 13.14 -5.99
C GLY A 167 -6.45 12.26 -4.76
N LYS A 168 -7.12 12.53 -3.64
CA LYS A 168 -6.99 11.67 -2.46
C LYS A 168 -7.74 10.35 -2.66
N LEU A 169 -7.00 9.25 -2.61
CA LEU A 169 -7.56 7.91 -2.58
C LEU A 169 -7.60 7.45 -1.12
N GLU A 170 -8.60 7.92 -0.39
CA GLU A 170 -8.85 7.46 0.98
C GLU A 170 -9.84 6.29 0.97
N GLY A 171 -9.36 5.10 1.35
CA GLY A 171 -10.22 3.94 1.61
C GLY A 171 -10.76 3.26 0.35
N ALA A 172 -10.08 3.40 -0.79
CA ALA A 172 -10.39 2.58 -1.95
C ALA A 172 -10.18 1.11 -1.58
N MET A 173 -11.27 0.35 -1.64
CA MET A 173 -11.27 -1.05 -1.29
C MET A 173 -11.57 -1.85 -2.55
N ARG A 174 -10.60 -2.66 -2.99
CA ARG A 174 -10.86 -3.68 -4.00
C ARG A 174 -10.89 -5.03 -3.32
N ARG A 175 -11.98 -5.77 -3.52
CA ARG A 175 -12.19 -7.08 -2.90
C ARG A 175 -12.10 -8.16 -3.95
N PHE A 176 -11.32 -9.19 -3.63
CA PHE A 176 -11.32 -10.43 -4.37
C PHE A 176 -11.63 -11.60 -3.45
N ARG A 177 -12.19 -12.65 -4.03
CA ARG A 177 -12.34 -13.95 -3.37
C ARG A 177 -11.52 -14.98 -4.12
N ALA A 178 -10.51 -15.53 -3.47
CA ALA A 178 -9.73 -16.62 -4.00
C ALA A 178 -10.37 -17.96 -3.61
N TYR A 179 -10.67 -18.77 -4.62
CA TYR A 179 -11.24 -20.10 -4.47
C TYR A 179 -10.24 -21.15 -4.95
N VAL A 180 -10.25 -22.33 -4.32
CA VAL A 180 -9.59 -23.50 -4.92
C VAL A 180 -10.32 -23.85 -6.20
N GLY A 181 -9.60 -23.77 -7.32
CA GLY A 181 -10.10 -24.05 -8.66
C GLY A 181 -9.55 -25.35 -9.22
N GLY A 182 -10.22 -25.89 -10.23
CA GLY A 182 -9.76 -27.06 -10.96
C GLY A 182 -10.24 -27.08 -12.41
N LEU A 183 -9.66 -27.97 -13.21
CA LEU A 183 -9.97 -28.11 -14.63
C LEU A 183 -11.33 -28.77 -14.91
N GLY A 184 -11.94 -29.38 -13.90
CA GLY A 184 -13.23 -30.04 -14.07
C GLY A 184 -14.37 -29.08 -14.27
N ASP A 185 -15.36 -29.56 -15.00
CA ASP A 185 -16.60 -28.84 -15.26
C ASP A 185 -17.75 -29.84 -15.31
N THR A 186 -18.97 -29.37 -15.12
CA THR A 186 -20.17 -30.20 -15.24
C THR A 186 -20.27 -30.82 -16.64
N ASN A 187 -19.85 -30.11 -17.68
CA ASN A 187 -19.85 -30.62 -19.05
C ASN A 187 -18.61 -31.46 -19.38
N ASN A 188 -17.50 -31.21 -18.68
CA ASN A 188 -16.21 -31.84 -18.93
C ASN A 188 -15.60 -32.36 -17.62
N PRO A 189 -16.13 -33.47 -17.09
CA PRO A 189 -15.63 -34.01 -15.84
C PRO A 189 -14.22 -34.57 -16.02
N VAL A 190 -13.34 -34.30 -15.07
CA VAL A 190 -11.94 -34.75 -15.11
C VAL A 190 -11.60 -35.62 -13.91
N THR A 191 -10.80 -36.65 -14.16
CA THR A 191 -10.31 -37.55 -13.12
C THR A 191 -8.79 -37.65 -13.20
N CYS A 192 -8.17 -38.15 -12.14
CA CYS A 192 -6.75 -38.46 -12.22
C CYS A 192 -6.52 -39.60 -13.21
N LYS A 193 -5.56 -39.43 -14.12
CA LYS A 193 -5.09 -40.48 -15.02
C LYS A 193 -3.57 -40.57 -14.90
N THR A 194 -3.09 -41.56 -14.17
CA THR A 194 -1.67 -41.88 -14.05
C THR A 194 -1.17 -42.50 -15.36
N GLY A 195 0.00 -42.05 -15.85
CA GLY A 195 0.61 -42.54 -17.10
C GLY A 195 0.13 -41.88 -18.40
N SER A 196 -0.75 -40.87 -18.33
CA SER A 196 -1.17 -40.07 -19.48
C SER A 196 -0.43 -38.73 -19.51
N ASN A 197 0.03 -38.30 -20.69
CA ASN A 197 0.52 -36.94 -20.96
C ASN A 197 -0.63 -35.91 -21.10
N SER A 198 -1.87 -36.29 -20.76
CA SER A 198 -3.02 -35.38 -20.79
C SER A 198 -2.84 -34.25 -19.79
N ILE A 199 -2.97 -33.02 -20.28
CA ILE A 199 -2.96 -31.80 -19.47
C ILE A 199 -4.32 -31.55 -18.77
N ASN A 200 -5.41 -32.18 -19.25
CA ASN A 200 -6.73 -32.16 -18.62
C ASN A 200 -6.90 -33.35 -17.69
N VAL A 201 -6.22 -33.32 -16.55
CA VAL A 201 -6.33 -34.32 -15.48
C VAL A 201 -6.39 -33.63 -14.14
N LEU A 202 -7.01 -34.30 -13.18
CA LEU A 202 -7.19 -33.79 -11.82
C LEU A 202 -6.64 -34.80 -10.82
N CYS A 203 -5.43 -34.55 -10.32
CA CYS A 203 -4.72 -35.44 -9.41
C CYS A 203 -4.37 -34.68 -8.13
N GLY A 204 -4.57 -35.30 -6.96
CA GLY A 204 -4.19 -34.70 -5.69
C GLY A 204 -2.67 -34.51 -5.54
N GLY A 205 -2.30 -33.56 -4.68
CA GLY A 205 -0.91 -33.19 -4.41
C GLY A 205 -0.86 -31.82 -3.74
N VAL A 206 0.32 -31.24 -3.68
CA VAL A 206 0.57 -29.87 -3.20
C VAL A 206 0.57 -28.92 -4.39
N ALA A 207 -0.16 -27.80 -4.25
CA ALA A 207 -0.20 -26.69 -5.20
C ALA A 207 0.40 -25.45 -4.54
N ASP A 208 1.41 -24.86 -5.16
CA ASP A 208 1.98 -23.57 -4.75
C ASP A 208 1.76 -22.53 -5.86
N VAL A 209 0.79 -21.64 -5.66
CA VAL A 209 0.29 -20.73 -6.70
C VAL A 209 0.74 -19.30 -6.39
N ASN A 210 1.53 -18.74 -7.30
CA ASN A 210 2.00 -17.36 -7.23
C ASN A 210 1.16 -16.47 -8.16
N ILE A 211 0.59 -15.42 -7.59
CA ILE A 211 -0.18 -14.39 -8.30
C ILE A 211 0.42 -13.04 -7.90
N HIS A 212 0.80 -12.26 -8.90
CA HIS A 212 1.38 -10.94 -8.70
C HIS A 212 0.29 -9.87 -8.71
N PHE A 213 0.44 -8.90 -7.81
CA PHE A 213 -0.43 -7.74 -7.68
C PHE A 213 0.44 -6.49 -7.64
N GLU A 214 0.23 -5.56 -8.57
CA GLU A 214 0.96 -4.29 -8.60
C GLU A 214 0.00 -3.12 -8.65
N PHE A 215 0.21 -2.20 -7.72
CA PHE A 215 -0.50 -0.94 -7.71
C PHE A 215 0.32 0.12 -8.44
N VAL A 216 -0.27 0.72 -9.45
CA VAL A 216 0.35 1.76 -10.26
C VAL A 216 -0.50 3.00 -10.24
N TYR A 217 0.16 4.16 -10.12
CA TYR A 217 -0.45 5.47 -10.20
C TYR A 217 0.47 6.34 -11.06
N GLN A 218 -0.08 6.86 -12.16
CA GLN A 218 0.57 7.78 -13.11
C GLN A 218 -0.22 9.05 -13.18
#